data_AF-Q20CR3-F1
#
_entry.id   AF-Q20CR3-F1
#
_cell.length_a   1.000
_cell.length_b   1.000
_cell.length_c   1.000
_cell.angle_alpha   90.00
_cell.angle_beta   90.00
_cell.angle_gamma   90.00
#
_symmetry.space_group_name_H-M   'P 1'
#
loop_
_entity.id
_entity.type
_entity.pdbx_description
1 polymer ?
#
loop_
_entity_poly.entity_id
_entity_poly.type
_entity_poly.pdbx_seq_one_letter_code
_entity_poly.pdbx_strand_id
1 'polypeptide(L)'
;MAWNTNLRWRLPLTCLLLQVAMVILFGVFVRYDFDADAHWWTERKHKNLSEVENEFYYRYPSFQDVHVMVFVGFGFLMTFLQRYGFSAVGFNFLLAAFGIQWALLMQGWFHFLEGRYIVVGVENLINADFCVASVCVAFGAVLGKVSPIQLLIMTFFQVTLFAVNEFILLNLLKVKDAGGSMTIHTFYAYFELTVTRILYRRNLEQSKERQSSAYQSDLFAMIGTLFLWMYWPSFNSAISYHGDSQHRAAINTYCSLAACVLTSVAVSSALHKKGKLDMVHIQNATLAGGVAVGTTAEMMLMPYGALIIGFICGIISTLGFVYLTPFLESRLHIQDTCGINNLHGIPGIIGGIVGAVTAASASLEVYGKEGLVHSFDFQDFKRDWTARTQGKFQIYGLLVTLAMALMGGIIVGLILRLPFWGQPSDENCFEDAVYWEMPEGNSTVYIPEDPTFKPSGPSVPSVPMVSPLPMASSVPLVP
;
A
#
# COMPACT_ATOMS: atom_id res chain seq x y z
N MET A 1 -15.40 -27.82 5.77
CA MET A 1 -16.31 -27.30 4.74
C MET A 1 -15.43 -27.10 3.53
N ALA A 2 -15.63 -27.84 2.44
CA ALA A 2 -14.82 -27.64 1.23
C ALA A 2 -15.14 -26.23 0.71
N TRP A 3 -14.16 -25.34 0.73
CA TRP A 3 -14.30 -24.06 0.06
C TRP A 3 -14.36 -24.33 -1.44
N ASN A 4 -15.10 -23.51 -2.19
CA ASN A 4 -15.16 -23.65 -3.64
C ASN A 4 -14.41 -22.47 -4.26
N THR A 5 -13.16 -22.71 -4.61
CA THR A 5 -12.24 -21.78 -5.27
C THR A 5 -12.57 -21.54 -6.76
N ASN A 6 -13.62 -22.16 -7.32
CA ASN A 6 -14.01 -21.94 -8.71
C ASN A 6 -14.56 -20.52 -8.92
N LEU A 7 -13.79 -19.71 -9.64
CA LEU A 7 -14.11 -18.32 -9.95
C LEU A 7 -14.66 -18.08 -11.36
N ARG A 8 -14.87 -19.13 -12.16
CA ARG A 8 -15.20 -19.05 -13.61
C ARG A 8 -16.32 -18.06 -13.93
N TRP A 9 -17.35 -17.99 -13.08
CA TRP A 9 -18.44 -17.03 -13.24
C TRP A 9 -18.42 -15.91 -12.20
N ARG A 10 -17.92 -16.19 -10.98
CA ARG A 10 -17.99 -15.26 -9.86
C ARG A 10 -17.07 -14.06 -10.02
N LEU A 11 -15.83 -14.28 -10.47
CA LEU A 11 -14.86 -13.20 -10.64
C LEU A 11 -15.23 -12.30 -11.83
N PRO A 12 -15.48 -12.84 -13.05
CA PRO A 12 -15.89 -12.00 -14.17
C PRO A 12 -17.18 -11.22 -13.89
N LEU A 13 -18.19 -11.83 -13.27
CA LEU A 13 -19.42 -11.14 -12.92
C LEU A 13 -19.16 -9.98 -11.95
N THR A 14 -18.37 -10.21 -10.90
CA THR A 14 -18.01 -9.16 -9.93
C THR A 14 -17.29 -8.00 -10.64
N CYS A 15 -16.25 -8.28 -11.43
CA CYS A 15 -15.50 -7.25 -12.14
C CYS A 15 -16.37 -6.47 -13.13
N LEU A 16 -17.20 -7.15 -13.92
CA LEU A 16 -18.08 -6.50 -14.91
C LEU A 16 -19.15 -5.64 -14.24
N LEU A 17 -19.74 -6.10 -13.14
CA LEU A 17 -20.72 -5.31 -12.38
C LEU A 17 -20.08 -4.05 -11.78
N LEU A 18 -18.90 -4.18 -11.16
CA LEU A 18 -18.15 -3.05 -10.64
C LEU A 18 -17.78 -2.07 -11.76
N GLN A 19 -17.29 -2.55 -12.90
CA GLN A 19 -16.90 -1.68 -14.01
C GLN A 19 -18.10 -0.94 -14.62
N VAL A 20 -19.23 -1.61 -14.83
CA VAL A 20 -20.45 -0.95 -15.33
C VAL A 20 -20.92 0.11 -14.33
N ALA A 21 -20.87 -0.17 -13.03
CA ALA A 21 -21.20 0.81 -12.00
C ALA A 21 -20.24 2.01 -12.05
N MET A 22 -18.93 1.79 -12.18
CA MET A 22 -17.94 2.88 -12.30
C MET A 22 -18.21 3.75 -13.52
N VAL A 23 -18.48 3.16 -14.69
CA VAL A 23 -18.79 3.92 -15.92
C VAL A 23 -20.02 4.81 -15.72
N ILE A 24 -21.09 4.28 -15.11
CA ILE A 24 -22.31 5.06 -14.84
C ILE A 24 -22.00 6.20 -13.86
N LEU A 25 -21.32 5.91 -12.75
CA LEU A 25 -21.01 6.91 -11.73
C LEU A 25 -20.08 8.01 -12.25
N PHE A 26 -19.04 7.67 -13.02
CA PHE A 26 -18.18 8.66 -13.67
C PHE A 26 -18.94 9.51 -14.67
N GLY A 27 -19.79 8.90 -15.51
CA GLY A 27 -20.63 9.64 -16.46
C GLY A 27 -21.55 10.66 -15.78
N VAL A 28 -22.14 10.29 -14.64
CA VAL A 28 -23.05 11.15 -13.87
C VAL A 28 -22.32 12.24 -13.10
N PHE A 29 -21.22 11.91 -12.40
CA PHE A 29 -20.65 12.79 -11.38
C PHE A 29 -19.32 13.44 -11.77
N VAL A 30 -18.52 12.88 -12.67
CA VAL A 30 -17.11 13.29 -12.84
C VAL A 30 -16.91 14.20 -14.06
N ARG A 31 -16.20 15.31 -13.89
CA ARG A 31 -15.78 16.23 -14.95
C ARG A 31 -14.30 16.56 -14.82
N TYR A 32 -13.69 17.06 -15.89
CA TYR A 32 -12.32 17.55 -15.83
C TYR A 32 -12.23 18.77 -14.93
N ASP A 33 -11.12 18.88 -14.20
CA ASP A 33 -10.73 20.11 -13.54
C ASP A 33 -10.46 21.24 -14.54
N PHE A 34 -10.50 22.47 -14.05
CA PHE A 34 -10.12 23.69 -14.75
C PHE A 34 -8.85 23.56 -15.62
N ASP A 35 -7.78 22.97 -15.07
CA ASP A 35 -6.48 22.86 -15.75
C ASP A 35 -6.47 21.78 -16.84
N ALA A 36 -7.40 20.83 -16.79
CA ALA A 36 -7.54 19.77 -17.79
C ALA A 36 -8.62 20.10 -18.86
N ASP A 37 -9.52 21.04 -18.59
CA ASP A 37 -10.58 21.42 -19.51
C ASP A 37 -10.05 22.21 -20.72
N ALA A 38 -10.57 21.94 -21.92
CA ALA A 38 -10.16 22.62 -23.15
C ALA A 38 -10.41 24.14 -23.15
N HIS A 39 -11.29 24.64 -22.27
CA HIS A 39 -11.52 26.07 -22.07
C HIS A 39 -10.35 26.78 -21.36
N TRP A 40 -9.37 26.04 -20.82
CA TRP A 40 -8.19 26.57 -20.15
C TRP A 40 -7.50 27.69 -20.94
N TRP A 41 -7.42 27.61 -22.27
CA TRP A 41 -6.79 28.66 -23.09
C TRP A 41 -7.47 30.03 -23.01
N THR A 42 -8.80 30.04 -22.87
CA THR A 42 -9.59 31.27 -22.74
C THR A 42 -9.46 31.79 -21.31
N GLU A 43 -9.60 30.91 -20.33
CA GLU A 43 -9.56 31.25 -18.92
C GLU A 43 -8.17 31.68 -18.45
N ARG A 44 -7.11 31.04 -18.94
CA ARG A 44 -5.71 31.42 -18.71
C ARG A 44 -5.49 32.88 -19.10
N LYS A 45 -6.01 33.32 -20.25
CA LYS A 45 -5.94 34.72 -20.69
C LYS A 45 -6.75 35.63 -19.77
N HIS A 46 -7.95 35.20 -19.37
CA HIS A 46 -8.82 35.97 -18.50
C HIS A 46 -8.26 36.16 -17.07
N LYS A 47 -7.69 35.10 -16.49
CA LYS A 47 -7.05 35.09 -15.16
C LYS A 47 -5.59 35.56 -15.19
N ASN A 48 -5.05 35.89 -16.37
CA ASN A 48 -3.65 36.28 -16.58
C ASN A 48 -2.63 35.27 -16.05
N LEU A 49 -2.91 33.97 -16.26
CA LEU A 49 -2.05 32.87 -15.88
C LEU A 49 -1.03 32.57 -17.00
N SER A 50 0.14 32.11 -16.60
CA SER A 50 1.16 31.55 -17.47
C SER A 50 0.92 30.06 -17.72
N GLU A 51 1.58 29.51 -18.74
CA GLU A 51 1.45 28.08 -19.07
C GLU A 51 1.99 27.16 -17.96
N VAL A 52 3.08 27.58 -17.32
CA VAL A 52 3.74 26.80 -16.27
C VAL A 52 2.93 26.71 -14.98
N GLU A 53 1.89 27.53 -14.84
CA GLU A 53 0.95 27.50 -13.71
C GLU A 53 -0.10 26.39 -13.84
N ASN A 54 -0.20 25.71 -15.00
CA ASN A 54 -1.03 24.52 -15.11
C ASN A 54 -0.46 23.42 -14.19
N GLU A 55 -1.32 22.81 -13.36
CA GLU A 55 -0.91 21.82 -12.37
C GLU A 55 -0.14 20.63 -12.94
N PHE A 56 -0.35 20.30 -14.21
CA PHE A 56 0.35 19.23 -14.88
C PHE A 56 1.87 19.39 -14.74
N TYR A 57 2.42 20.59 -14.92
CA TYR A 57 3.86 20.78 -14.96
C TYR A 57 4.56 20.57 -13.63
N TYR A 58 3.89 20.82 -12.49
CA TYR A 58 4.51 20.72 -11.17
C TYR A 58 4.00 19.55 -10.33
N ARG A 59 2.80 19.00 -10.59
CA ARG A 59 2.28 17.82 -9.87
C ARG A 59 2.51 16.51 -10.60
N TYR A 60 2.53 16.50 -11.94
CA TYR A 60 2.61 15.24 -12.69
C TYR A 60 3.87 14.41 -12.38
N PRO A 61 5.06 14.99 -12.15
CA PRO A 61 6.22 14.21 -11.71
C PRO A 61 5.99 13.50 -10.37
N SER A 62 5.41 14.18 -9.38
CA SER A 62 5.06 13.56 -8.09
C SER A 62 3.98 12.49 -8.24
N PHE A 63 3.00 12.70 -9.13
CA PHE A 63 2.03 11.67 -9.50
C PHE A 63 2.74 10.43 -10.05
N GLN A 64 3.65 10.57 -11.01
CA GLN A 64 4.37 9.43 -11.59
C GLN A 64 5.12 8.62 -10.53
N ASP A 65 5.80 9.30 -9.61
CA ASP A 65 6.53 8.66 -8.52
C ASP A 65 5.59 7.85 -7.59
N VAL A 66 4.49 8.46 -7.14
CA VAL A 66 3.49 7.82 -6.28
C VAL A 66 2.79 6.67 -7.01
N HIS A 67 2.48 6.84 -8.30
CA HIS A 67 1.88 5.82 -9.14
C HIS A 67 2.81 4.60 -9.26
N VAL A 68 4.11 4.81 -9.48
CA VAL A 68 5.08 3.70 -9.51
C VAL A 68 5.17 3.00 -8.16
N MET A 69 5.07 3.72 -7.03
CA MET A 69 5.00 3.11 -5.71
C MET A 69 3.81 2.15 -5.59
N VAL A 70 2.62 2.51 -6.12
CA VAL A 70 1.42 1.67 -6.07
C VAL A 70 1.58 0.39 -6.89
N PHE A 71 1.97 0.51 -8.16
CA PHE A 71 1.95 -0.64 -9.08
C PHE A 71 3.23 -1.48 -9.04
N VAL A 72 4.40 -0.83 -8.98
CA VAL A 72 5.70 -1.52 -8.96
C VAL A 72 6.18 -1.72 -7.53
N GLY A 73 6.12 -0.66 -6.71
CA GLY A 73 6.59 -0.68 -5.32
C GLY A 73 5.91 -1.77 -4.50
N PHE A 74 4.61 -1.63 -4.23
CA PHE A 74 3.84 -2.64 -3.50
C PHE A 74 3.76 -3.96 -4.25
N GLY A 75 3.51 -3.92 -5.57
CA GLY A 75 3.36 -5.11 -6.40
C GLY A 75 4.55 -6.06 -6.27
N PHE A 76 5.77 -5.56 -6.45
CA PHE A 76 6.97 -6.38 -6.32
C PHE A 76 7.35 -6.65 -4.88
N LEU A 77 7.19 -5.72 -3.93
CA LEU A 77 7.54 -5.97 -2.51
C LEU A 77 6.88 -7.24 -1.98
N MET A 78 5.65 -7.52 -2.40
CA MET A 78 4.87 -8.69 -1.99
C MET A 78 5.26 -9.99 -2.70
N THR A 79 6.14 -9.97 -3.71
CA THR A 79 6.59 -11.19 -4.42
C THR A 79 7.63 -11.99 -3.66
N PHE A 80 7.90 -11.68 -2.39
CA PHE A 80 8.85 -12.46 -1.58
C PHE A 80 8.34 -13.91 -1.37
N LEU A 81 7.04 -14.14 -1.40
CA LEU A 81 6.42 -15.47 -1.29
C LEU A 81 6.81 -16.35 -2.48
N GLN A 82 7.41 -17.51 -2.21
CA GLN A 82 8.03 -18.34 -3.25
C GLN A 82 7.08 -18.86 -4.35
N ARG A 83 5.78 -18.97 -4.07
CA ARG A 83 4.76 -19.53 -4.99
C ARG A 83 3.49 -18.68 -5.09
N TYR A 84 3.61 -17.40 -4.74
CA TYR A 84 2.49 -16.46 -4.77
C TYR A 84 2.83 -15.18 -5.53
N GLY A 85 3.81 -15.25 -6.44
CA GLY A 85 4.32 -14.09 -7.18
C GLY A 85 3.29 -13.54 -8.18
N PHE A 86 2.54 -14.41 -8.86
CA PHE A 86 1.52 -13.96 -9.82
C PHE A 86 0.36 -13.29 -9.10
N SER A 87 -0.10 -13.90 -8.01
CA SER A 87 -1.16 -13.35 -7.18
C SER A 87 -0.73 -12.08 -6.46
N ALA A 88 0.52 -11.98 -6.00
CA ALA A 88 1.05 -10.76 -5.39
C ALA A 88 0.97 -9.57 -6.36
N VAL A 89 1.57 -9.67 -7.54
CA VAL A 89 1.57 -8.57 -8.52
C VAL A 89 0.21 -8.40 -9.18
N GLY A 90 -0.40 -9.49 -9.63
CA GLY A 90 -1.65 -9.49 -10.39
C GLY A 90 -2.85 -9.04 -9.57
N PHE A 91 -2.98 -9.49 -8.32
CA PHE A 91 -4.08 -9.01 -7.47
C PHE A 91 -3.80 -7.61 -6.90
N ASN A 92 -2.54 -7.24 -6.64
CA ASN A 92 -2.19 -5.84 -6.36
C ASN A 92 -2.62 -4.93 -7.52
N PHE A 93 -2.36 -5.34 -8.76
CA PHE A 93 -2.79 -4.59 -9.93
C PHE A 93 -4.31 -4.48 -10.03
N LEU A 94 -5.02 -5.59 -9.85
CA LEU A 94 -6.49 -5.63 -9.87
C LEU A 94 -7.12 -4.69 -8.84
N LEU A 95 -6.69 -4.80 -7.57
CA LEU A 95 -7.23 -3.97 -6.50
C LEU A 95 -6.85 -2.51 -6.67
N ALA A 96 -5.67 -2.22 -7.24
CA ALA A 96 -5.25 -0.86 -7.50
C ALA A 96 -6.09 -0.21 -8.60
N ALA A 97 -6.32 -0.90 -9.71
CA ALA A 97 -7.12 -0.40 -10.82
C ALA A 97 -8.61 -0.17 -10.44
N PHE A 98 -9.16 -1.02 -9.58
CA PHE A 98 -10.49 -0.79 -9.02
C PHE A 98 -10.48 0.33 -7.97
N GLY A 99 -9.49 0.30 -7.07
CA GLY A 99 -9.35 1.24 -5.98
C GLY A 99 -9.23 2.68 -6.45
N ILE A 100 -8.47 2.97 -7.51
CA ILE A 100 -8.31 4.35 -8.03
C ILE A 100 -9.63 4.91 -8.54
N GLN A 101 -10.43 4.09 -9.25
CA GLN A 101 -11.73 4.52 -9.78
C GLN A 101 -12.68 4.84 -8.61
N TRP A 102 -12.70 3.98 -7.60
CA TRP A 102 -13.56 4.17 -6.45
C TRP A 102 -13.09 5.32 -5.54
N ALA A 103 -11.78 5.51 -5.41
CA ALA A 103 -11.18 6.58 -4.61
C ALA A 103 -11.46 7.96 -5.22
N LEU A 104 -11.33 8.11 -6.55
CA LEU A 104 -11.68 9.36 -7.25
C LEU A 104 -13.13 9.77 -6.99
N LEU A 105 -14.05 8.81 -6.91
CA LEU A 105 -15.44 9.07 -6.56
C LEU A 105 -15.59 9.41 -5.07
N MET A 106 -15.08 8.55 -4.19
CA MET A 106 -15.23 8.70 -2.74
C MET A 106 -14.59 9.98 -2.20
N GLN A 107 -13.32 10.21 -2.49
CA GLN A 107 -12.62 11.45 -2.13
C GLN A 107 -13.23 12.64 -2.88
N GLY A 108 -13.66 12.44 -4.12
CA GLY A 108 -14.38 13.44 -4.90
C GLY A 108 -15.61 14.00 -4.18
N TRP A 109 -16.48 13.13 -3.66
CA TRP A 109 -17.68 13.55 -2.91
C TRP A 109 -17.37 14.27 -1.59
N PHE A 110 -16.24 13.98 -0.95
CA PHE A 110 -15.87 14.60 0.32
C PHE A 110 -15.04 15.89 0.17
N HIS A 111 -14.22 16.01 -0.87
CA HIS A 111 -13.19 17.04 -0.97
C HIS A 111 -13.27 17.89 -2.24
N PHE A 112 -13.79 17.36 -3.36
CA PHE A 112 -13.59 17.94 -4.69
C PHE A 112 -14.90 18.14 -5.47
N LEU A 113 -15.98 18.48 -4.76
CA LEU A 113 -17.25 18.84 -5.39
C LEU A 113 -17.27 20.33 -5.79
N GLU A 114 -17.45 20.59 -7.08
CA GLU A 114 -17.85 21.89 -7.60
C GLU A 114 -19.31 21.87 -8.05
N GLY A 115 -20.17 22.48 -7.23
CA GLY A 115 -21.61 22.43 -7.44
C GLY A 115 -22.14 21.00 -7.31
N ARG A 116 -22.33 20.29 -8.43
CA ARG A 116 -22.82 18.90 -8.47
C ARG A 116 -21.79 17.91 -9.01
N TYR A 117 -20.66 18.38 -9.52
CA TYR A 117 -19.67 17.53 -10.18
C TYR A 117 -18.42 17.39 -9.33
N ILE A 118 -17.85 16.20 -9.38
CA ILE A 118 -16.50 15.94 -8.91
C ILE A 118 -15.56 16.41 -10.02
N VAL A 119 -14.65 17.33 -9.70
CA VAL A 119 -13.60 17.76 -10.63
C VAL A 119 -12.37 16.88 -10.48
N VAL A 120 -11.78 16.48 -11.60
CA VAL A 120 -10.61 15.60 -11.65
C VAL A 120 -9.48 16.26 -12.43
N GLY A 121 -8.42 16.55 -11.69
CA GLY A 121 -7.10 16.95 -12.13
C GLY A 121 -6.02 16.01 -11.58
N VAL A 122 -4.75 16.39 -11.74
CA VAL A 122 -3.57 15.61 -11.33
C VAL A 122 -3.51 15.46 -9.80
N GLU A 123 -3.88 16.50 -9.05
CA GLU A 123 -3.99 16.38 -7.58
C GLU A 123 -4.95 15.27 -7.15
N ASN A 124 -6.08 15.11 -7.84
CA ASN A 124 -7.04 14.06 -7.53
C ASN A 124 -6.49 12.68 -7.84
N LEU A 125 -5.69 12.54 -8.90
CA LEU A 125 -5.00 11.29 -9.24
C LEU A 125 -4.01 10.89 -8.13
N ILE A 126 -3.24 11.85 -7.60
CA ILE A 126 -2.30 11.63 -6.49
C ILE A 126 -3.05 11.15 -5.24
N ASN A 127 -4.13 11.84 -4.88
CA ASN A 127 -4.93 11.47 -3.71
C ASN A 127 -5.58 10.08 -3.86
N ALA A 128 -6.02 9.74 -5.08
CA ALA A 128 -6.52 8.40 -5.38
C ALA A 128 -5.42 7.34 -5.22
N ASP A 129 -4.20 7.62 -5.69
CA ASP A 129 -3.06 6.71 -5.49
C ASP A 129 -2.65 6.60 -4.01
N PHE A 130 -2.76 7.66 -3.20
CA PHE A 130 -2.57 7.55 -1.74
C PHE A 130 -3.60 6.64 -1.08
N CYS A 131 -4.87 6.78 -1.45
CA CYS A 131 -5.92 5.89 -1.02
C CYS A 131 -5.64 4.45 -1.45
N VAL A 132 -5.18 4.21 -2.68
CA VAL A 132 -4.88 2.86 -3.14
C VAL A 132 -3.62 2.28 -2.53
N ALA A 133 -2.55 3.06 -2.38
CA ALA A 133 -1.34 2.65 -1.67
C ALA A 133 -1.69 2.11 -0.29
N SER A 134 -2.66 2.73 0.37
CA SER A 134 -3.14 2.28 1.65
C SER A 134 -3.89 0.93 1.57
N VAL A 135 -4.73 0.69 0.55
CA VAL A 135 -5.32 -0.64 0.25
C VAL A 135 -4.23 -1.69 -0.01
N CYS A 136 -3.15 -1.32 -0.72
CA CYS A 136 -2.00 -2.20 -0.95
C CYS A 136 -1.29 -2.58 0.35
N VAL A 137 -1.14 -1.65 1.30
CA VAL A 137 -0.63 -1.95 2.65
C VAL A 137 -1.49 -3.00 3.33
N ALA A 138 -2.81 -2.83 3.31
CA ALA A 138 -3.71 -3.83 3.89
C ALA A 138 -3.63 -5.17 3.17
N PHE A 139 -3.58 -5.20 1.85
CA PHE A 139 -3.40 -6.45 1.12
C PHE A 139 -2.21 -7.27 1.66
N GLY A 140 -1.13 -6.62 2.09
CA GLY A 140 0.02 -7.26 2.75
C GLY A 140 -0.30 -8.09 4.01
N ALA A 141 -1.29 -7.74 4.83
CA ALA A 141 -1.63 -8.54 6.02
C ALA A 141 -2.44 -9.81 5.68
N VAL A 142 -3.25 -9.79 4.62
CA VAL A 142 -4.06 -10.93 4.17
C VAL A 142 -3.47 -11.69 2.99
N LEU A 143 -2.32 -11.24 2.47
CA LEU A 143 -1.60 -11.81 1.35
C LEU A 143 -1.49 -13.33 1.49
N GLY A 144 -1.86 -14.04 0.42
CA GLY A 144 -1.82 -15.50 0.34
C GLY A 144 -2.98 -16.26 0.98
N LYS A 145 -3.95 -15.59 1.63
CA LYS A 145 -5.01 -16.26 2.42
C LYS A 145 -6.44 -15.99 1.95
N VAL A 146 -6.61 -15.05 1.02
CA VAL A 146 -7.92 -14.55 0.56
C VAL A 146 -8.07 -14.65 -0.96
N SER A 147 -9.30 -14.71 -1.44
CA SER A 147 -9.61 -14.74 -2.88
C SER A 147 -9.58 -13.34 -3.51
N PRO A 148 -9.41 -13.21 -4.83
CA PRO A 148 -9.53 -11.92 -5.52
C PRO A 148 -10.91 -11.26 -5.35
N ILE A 149 -11.98 -12.03 -5.12
CA ILE A 149 -13.30 -11.45 -4.82
C ILE A 149 -13.30 -10.83 -3.43
N GLN A 150 -12.74 -11.51 -2.42
CA GLN A 150 -12.59 -10.91 -1.08
C GLN A 150 -11.78 -9.62 -1.16
N LEU A 151 -10.71 -9.58 -1.98
CA LEU A 151 -9.92 -8.37 -2.18
C LEU A 151 -10.75 -7.23 -2.79
N LEU A 152 -11.55 -7.48 -3.82
CA LEU A 152 -12.42 -6.44 -4.40
C LEU A 152 -13.46 -5.90 -3.39
N ILE A 153 -14.08 -6.80 -2.61
CA ILE A 153 -15.02 -6.40 -1.55
C ILE A 153 -14.31 -5.60 -0.46
N MET A 154 -13.12 -6.04 -0.05
CA MET A 154 -12.28 -5.33 0.92
C MET A 154 -11.95 -3.93 0.41
N THR A 155 -11.42 -3.79 -0.81
CA THR A 155 -11.08 -2.51 -1.44
C THR A 155 -12.27 -1.56 -1.46
N PHE A 156 -13.46 -2.03 -1.83
CA PHE A 156 -14.67 -1.20 -1.86
C PHE A 156 -14.97 -0.55 -0.51
N PHE A 157 -15.03 -1.36 0.56
CA PHE A 157 -15.32 -0.83 1.90
C PHE A 157 -14.16 0.00 2.45
N GLN A 158 -12.93 -0.40 2.16
CA GLN A 158 -11.76 0.21 2.74
C GLN A 158 -11.50 1.61 2.19
N VAL A 159 -11.58 1.79 0.87
CA VAL A 159 -11.54 3.11 0.22
C VAL A 159 -12.63 4.03 0.78
N THR A 160 -13.85 3.49 0.96
CA THR A 160 -14.98 4.25 1.52
C THR A 160 -14.66 4.75 2.93
N LEU A 161 -14.21 3.85 3.80
CA LEU A 161 -13.91 4.16 5.20
C LEU A 161 -12.69 5.08 5.33
N PHE A 162 -11.71 4.93 4.46
CA PHE A 162 -10.56 5.83 4.38
C PHE A 162 -10.99 7.24 4.01
N ALA A 163 -11.78 7.43 2.94
CA ALA A 163 -12.22 8.76 2.53
C ALA A 163 -12.99 9.46 3.67
N VAL A 164 -13.81 8.71 4.42
CA VAL A 164 -14.49 9.23 5.62
C VAL A 164 -13.48 9.60 6.72
N ASN A 165 -12.50 8.73 7.01
CA ASN A 165 -11.48 8.99 8.02
C ASN A 165 -10.61 10.20 7.66
N GLU A 166 -10.13 10.26 6.43
CA GLU A 166 -9.38 11.36 5.84
C GLU A 166 -10.15 12.67 5.97
N PHE A 167 -11.42 12.71 5.57
CA PHE A 167 -12.27 13.89 5.71
C PHE A 167 -12.43 14.33 7.17
N ILE A 168 -12.67 13.40 8.11
CA ILE A 168 -12.78 13.75 9.53
C ILE A 168 -11.47 14.35 10.03
N LEU A 169 -10.33 13.77 9.68
CA LEU A 169 -9.02 14.22 10.13
C LEU A 169 -8.65 15.58 9.53
N LEU A 170 -8.64 15.68 8.21
CA LEU A 170 -8.11 16.84 7.49
C LEU A 170 -9.09 18.01 7.47
N ASN A 171 -10.40 17.74 7.29
CA ASN A 171 -11.38 18.80 7.10
C ASN A 171 -12.06 19.21 8.41
N LEU A 172 -12.37 18.27 9.31
CA LEU A 172 -13.09 18.56 10.56
C LEU A 172 -12.14 18.82 11.74
N LEU A 173 -11.18 17.92 11.97
CA LEU A 173 -10.19 18.06 13.05
C LEU A 173 -9.01 18.96 12.69
N LYS A 174 -8.84 19.26 11.39
CA LYS A 174 -7.76 20.12 10.85
C LYS A 174 -6.36 19.65 11.29
N VAL A 175 -6.16 18.33 11.28
CA VAL A 175 -4.85 17.72 11.54
C VAL A 175 -3.95 17.92 10.33
N LYS A 176 -2.64 18.04 10.58
CA LYS A 176 -1.62 18.03 9.51
C LYS A 176 -1.10 16.61 9.37
N ASP A 177 -1.14 16.05 8.17
CA ASP A 177 -0.69 14.67 7.93
C ASP A 177 -0.24 14.46 6.47
N ALA A 178 0.66 15.31 5.98
CA ALA A 178 1.02 15.39 4.55
C ALA A 178 1.45 14.04 3.94
N GLY A 179 2.24 13.24 4.66
CA GLY A 179 2.64 11.90 4.21
C GLY A 179 1.76 10.76 4.75
N GLY A 180 0.63 11.06 5.36
CA GLY A 180 -0.36 10.06 5.74
C GLY A 180 0.04 9.06 6.84
N SER A 181 0.92 9.41 7.79
CA SER A 181 1.28 8.46 8.86
C SER A 181 0.06 8.05 9.69
N MET A 182 -0.90 8.96 9.87
CA MET A 182 -2.16 8.67 10.54
C MET A 182 -3.20 8.16 9.52
N THR A 183 -3.59 9.00 8.57
CA THR A 183 -4.68 8.76 7.62
C THR A 183 -4.49 7.51 6.78
N ILE A 184 -3.27 7.22 6.32
CA ILE A 184 -2.92 6.07 5.48
C ILE A 184 -2.38 4.93 6.34
N HIS A 185 -1.18 5.11 6.92
CA HIS A 185 -0.43 3.98 7.48
C HIS A 185 -1.04 3.42 8.75
N THR A 186 -1.35 4.28 9.74
CA THR A 186 -1.99 3.83 10.98
C THR A 186 -3.36 3.25 10.70
N PHE A 187 -4.18 3.92 9.89
CA PHE A 187 -5.53 3.45 9.57
C PHE A 187 -5.50 2.03 9.00
N TYR A 188 -4.76 1.81 7.90
CA TYR A 188 -4.82 0.56 7.16
C TYR A 188 -4.12 -0.58 7.87
N ALA A 189 -3.00 -0.31 8.56
CA ALA A 189 -2.34 -1.33 9.35
C ALA A 189 -3.28 -1.89 10.42
N TYR A 190 -3.93 -1.05 11.22
CA TYR A 190 -4.78 -1.55 12.30
C TYR A 190 -6.16 -2.02 11.83
N PHE A 191 -6.68 -1.44 10.74
CA PHE A 191 -7.86 -1.97 10.07
C PHE A 191 -7.60 -3.42 9.66
N GLU A 192 -6.50 -3.67 8.98
CA GLU A 192 -6.27 -4.98 8.40
C GLU A 192 -5.73 -6.01 9.40
N LEU A 193 -4.97 -5.58 10.41
CA LEU A 193 -4.64 -6.45 11.55
C LEU A 193 -5.90 -6.94 12.27
N THR A 194 -6.97 -6.14 12.25
CA THR A 194 -8.28 -6.56 12.76
C THR A 194 -8.98 -7.53 11.81
N VAL A 195 -8.93 -7.29 10.49
CA VAL A 195 -9.48 -8.21 9.48
C VAL A 195 -8.78 -9.57 9.55
N THR A 196 -7.45 -9.61 9.51
CA THR A 196 -6.68 -10.87 9.56
C THR A 196 -6.90 -11.62 10.88
N ARG A 197 -7.17 -10.91 11.99
CA ARG A 197 -7.57 -11.54 13.26
C ARG A 197 -8.91 -12.27 13.16
N ILE A 198 -9.88 -11.70 12.45
CA ILE A 198 -11.19 -12.32 12.25
C ILE A 198 -11.11 -13.47 11.25
N LEU A 199 -10.26 -13.32 10.23
CA LEU A 199 -9.98 -14.32 9.20
C LEU A 199 -8.90 -15.34 9.61
N TYR A 200 -8.56 -15.42 10.90
CA TYR A 200 -7.50 -16.28 11.41
C TYR A 200 -7.64 -17.74 10.95
N ARG A 201 -6.55 -18.27 10.37
CA ARG A 201 -6.46 -19.61 9.79
C ARG A 201 -5.77 -20.55 10.78
N ARG A 202 -6.54 -21.46 11.40
CA ARG A 202 -6.02 -22.36 12.45
C ARG A 202 -4.97 -23.35 11.95
N ASN A 203 -5.10 -23.80 10.70
CA ASN A 203 -4.23 -24.81 10.13
C ASN A 203 -3.27 -24.21 9.10
N LEU A 204 -2.97 -22.91 9.17
CA LEU A 204 -2.10 -22.23 8.21
C LEU A 204 -0.70 -22.85 8.15
N GLU A 205 -0.27 -23.50 9.23
CA GLU A 205 0.99 -24.25 9.29
C GLU A 205 1.09 -25.35 8.21
N GLN A 206 -0.04 -25.85 7.69
CA GLN A 206 -0.08 -26.77 6.55
C GLN A 206 0.50 -26.14 5.27
N SER A 207 0.56 -24.81 5.20
CA SER A 207 1.09 -24.03 4.09
C SER A 207 2.36 -23.25 4.45
N LYS A 208 2.96 -23.53 5.62
CA LYS A 208 4.13 -22.80 6.15
C LYS A 208 5.31 -22.79 5.17
N GLU A 209 5.54 -23.91 4.48
CA GLU A 209 6.61 -23.99 3.47
C GLU A 209 6.36 -22.98 2.35
N ARG A 210 5.14 -22.92 1.79
CA ARG A 210 4.81 -21.98 0.70
C ARG A 210 4.81 -20.51 1.13
N GLN A 211 4.63 -20.24 2.43
CA GLN A 211 4.74 -18.89 2.98
C GLN A 211 6.20 -18.38 3.03
N SER A 212 7.21 -19.24 2.91
CA SER A 212 8.61 -18.80 2.95
C SER A 212 9.04 -18.06 1.68
N SER A 213 10.18 -17.38 1.74
CA SER A 213 10.85 -16.85 0.57
C SER A 213 11.81 -17.84 -0.07
N ALA A 214 12.18 -17.56 -1.31
CA ALA A 214 13.27 -18.15 -2.06
C ALA A 214 14.23 -17.03 -2.51
N TYR A 215 15.46 -17.39 -2.86
CA TYR A 215 16.48 -16.40 -3.22
C TYR A 215 16.02 -15.45 -4.34
N GLN A 216 15.44 -16.00 -5.42
CA GLN A 216 14.94 -15.18 -6.52
C GLN A 216 13.72 -14.33 -6.12
N SER A 217 12.82 -14.87 -5.29
CA SER A 217 11.62 -14.15 -4.88
C SER A 217 11.98 -12.94 -3.99
N ASP A 218 13.00 -13.09 -3.14
CA ASP A 218 13.56 -11.98 -2.36
C ASP A 218 14.25 -10.91 -3.22
N LEU A 219 14.93 -11.31 -4.30
CA LEU A 219 15.50 -10.36 -5.26
C LEU A 219 14.42 -9.57 -6.01
N PHE A 220 13.33 -10.23 -6.40
CA PHE A 220 12.18 -9.54 -7.00
C PHE A 220 11.51 -8.59 -5.99
N ALA A 221 11.35 -9.01 -4.74
CA ALA A 221 10.81 -8.15 -3.68
C ALA A 221 11.63 -6.88 -3.44
N MET A 222 12.96 -6.97 -3.56
CA MET A 222 13.83 -5.81 -3.47
C MET A 222 13.60 -4.76 -4.56
N ILE A 223 13.11 -5.13 -5.75
CA ILE A 223 12.72 -4.15 -6.77
C ILE A 223 11.63 -3.23 -6.19
N GLY A 224 10.61 -3.82 -5.55
CA GLY A 224 9.55 -3.08 -4.89
C GLY A 224 10.07 -2.17 -3.78
N THR A 225 10.91 -2.71 -2.89
CA THR A 225 11.56 -1.93 -1.82
C THR A 225 12.30 -0.72 -2.36
N LEU A 226 13.10 -0.87 -3.42
CA LEU A 226 13.90 0.21 -3.97
C LEU A 226 13.03 1.32 -4.57
N PHE A 227 11.98 0.98 -5.30
CA PHE A 227 11.05 1.97 -5.84
C PHE A 227 10.29 2.72 -4.74
N LEU A 228 9.84 2.01 -3.71
CA LEU A 228 9.24 2.64 -2.52
C LEU A 228 10.22 3.60 -1.85
N TRP A 229 11.47 3.17 -1.63
CA TRP A 229 12.50 3.99 -0.99
C TRP A 229 12.84 5.24 -1.80
N MET A 230 13.01 5.11 -3.12
CA MET A 230 13.39 6.22 -4.01
C MET A 230 12.29 7.27 -4.14
N TYR A 231 11.02 6.86 -4.16
CA TYR A 231 9.88 7.73 -4.42
C TYR A 231 9.11 8.19 -3.18
N TRP A 232 9.46 7.70 -2.00
CA TRP A 232 8.87 8.19 -0.76
C TRP A 232 8.99 9.70 -0.53
N PRO A 233 10.11 10.39 -0.89
CA PRO A 233 10.17 11.85 -0.80
C PRO A 233 9.06 12.54 -1.60
N SER A 234 8.70 12.01 -2.77
CA SER A 234 7.55 12.48 -3.56
C SER A 234 6.25 12.14 -2.86
N PHE A 235 6.09 10.92 -2.33
CA PHE A 235 4.90 10.52 -1.56
C PHE A 235 4.60 11.47 -0.40
N ASN A 236 5.60 11.79 0.42
CA ASN A 236 5.41 12.65 1.60
C ASN A 236 5.29 14.15 1.27
N SER A 237 5.53 14.56 0.02
CA SER A 237 5.56 15.98 -0.39
C SER A 237 4.56 16.35 -1.47
N ALA A 238 3.92 15.38 -2.14
CA ALA A 238 3.11 15.61 -3.33
C ALA A 238 1.89 16.53 -3.09
N ILE A 239 1.30 16.46 -1.88
CA ILE A 239 0.14 17.28 -1.48
C ILE A 239 0.50 18.38 -0.47
N SER A 240 1.77 18.54 -0.12
CA SER A 240 2.20 19.67 0.71
C SER A 240 2.06 20.98 -0.06
N TYR A 241 1.95 22.09 0.68
CA TYR A 241 1.95 23.42 0.06
C TYR A 241 3.21 23.65 -0.79
N HIS A 242 2.98 24.22 -1.97
CA HIS A 242 4.02 24.54 -2.93
C HIS A 242 5.10 25.45 -2.35
N GLY A 243 6.35 25.18 -2.71
CA GLY A 243 7.50 25.93 -2.23
C GLY A 243 8.13 25.31 -1.00
N ASP A 244 8.10 26.03 0.12
CA ASP A 244 8.93 25.72 1.29
C ASP A 244 8.54 24.39 1.96
N SER A 245 7.25 24.11 2.06
CA SER A 245 6.70 22.96 2.79
C SER A 245 6.93 21.67 2.01
N GLN A 246 6.63 21.66 0.72
CA GLN A 246 6.95 20.57 -0.20
C GLN A 246 8.45 20.26 -0.25
N HIS A 247 9.30 21.29 -0.37
CA HIS A 247 10.76 21.12 -0.40
C HIS A 247 11.28 20.50 0.91
N ARG A 248 10.81 21.01 2.05
CA ARG A 248 11.19 20.51 3.38
C ARG A 248 10.72 19.08 3.61
N ALA A 249 9.52 18.73 3.13
CA ALA A 249 8.98 17.36 3.17
C ALA A 249 9.85 16.36 2.40
N ALA A 250 10.34 16.73 1.22
CA ALA A 250 11.27 15.90 0.45
C ALA A 250 12.59 15.69 1.21
N ILE A 251 13.20 16.75 1.75
CA ILE A 251 14.48 16.67 2.50
C ILE A 251 14.33 15.81 3.77
N ASN A 252 13.32 16.09 4.59
CA ASN A 252 13.09 15.34 5.83
C ASN A 252 12.85 13.86 5.54
N THR A 253 12.10 13.54 4.49
CA THR A 253 11.86 12.15 4.10
C THR A 253 13.12 11.45 3.63
N TYR A 254 13.90 12.11 2.78
CA TYR A 254 15.18 11.60 2.28
C TYR A 254 16.16 11.30 3.43
N CYS A 255 16.33 12.23 4.37
CA CYS A 255 17.21 12.04 5.52
C CYS A 255 16.73 10.90 6.44
N SER A 256 15.42 10.84 6.74
CA SER A 256 14.84 9.79 7.57
C SER A 256 15.08 8.40 6.98
N LEU A 257 14.81 8.22 5.69
CA LEU A 257 15.01 6.97 4.98
C LEU A 257 16.48 6.52 4.99
N ALA A 258 17.42 7.44 4.76
CA ALA A 258 18.85 7.13 4.80
C ALA A 258 19.30 6.61 6.18
N ALA A 259 18.87 7.26 7.27
CA ALA A 259 19.16 6.80 8.63
C ALA A 259 18.50 5.45 8.95
N CYS A 260 17.29 5.24 8.44
CA CYS A 260 16.53 4.00 8.64
C CYS A 260 17.21 2.78 8.02
N VAL A 261 17.85 2.94 6.85
CA VAL A 261 18.63 1.87 6.21
C VAL A 261 19.80 1.42 7.08
N LEU A 262 20.66 2.36 7.50
CA LEU A 262 21.86 2.03 8.29
C LEU A 262 21.50 1.34 9.60
N THR A 263 20.46 1.84 10.28
CA THR A 263 20.01 1.27 11.55
C THR A 263 19.36 -0.10 11.39
N SER A 264 18.52 -0.30 10.38
CA SER A 264 17.91 -1.61 10.10
C SER A 264 18.96 -2.68 9.80
N VAL A 265 19.97 -2.34 8.99
CA VAL A 265 21.11 -3.24 8.69
C VAL A 265 21.91 -3.56 9.96
N ALA A 266 22.25 -2.54 10.74
CA ALA A 266 23.02 -2.71 11.97
C ALA A 266 22.29 -3.60 12.99
N VAL A 267 20.99 -3.35 13.20
CA VAL A 267 20.16 -4.12 14.14
C VAL A 267 19.91 -5.53 13.63
N SER A 268 19.65 -5.71 12.32
CA SER A 268 19.52 -7.04 11.72
C SER A 268 20.77 -7.89 11.95
N SER A 269 21.96 -7.30 11.72
CA SER A 269 23.22 -8.00 11.96
C SER A 269 23.42 -8.32 13.44
N ALA A 270 23.18 -7.34 14.33
CA ALA A 270 23.38 -7.50 15.77
C ALA A 270 22.46 -8.56 16.41
N LEU A 271 21.24 -8.72 15.91
CA LEU A 271 20.28 -9.72 16.40
C LEU A 271 20.58 -11.14 15.89
N HIS A 272 21.35 -11.27 14.81
CA HIS A 272 21.70 -12.58 14.25
C HIS A 272 22.96 -13.15 14.93
N LYS A 273 22.90 -14.42 15.38
CA LYS A 273 23.99 -15.10 16.12
C LYS A 273 25.39 -15.05 15.47
N LYS A 274 25.44 -14.90 14.14
CA LYS A 274 26.68 -14.81 13.34
C LYS A 274 26.84 -13.47 12.61
N GLY A 275 26.07 -12.43 12.96
CA GLY A 275 26.17 -11.13 12.29
C GLY A 275 25.62 -11.08 10.85
N LYS A 276 24.76 -12.04 10.45
CA LYS A 276 24.21 -12.09 9.10
C LYS A 276 22.98 -11.19 8.98
N LEU A 277 22.66 -10.80 7.76
CA LEU A 277 21.48 -9.99 7.44
C LEU A 277 20.31 -10.88 7.02
N ASP A 278 19.10 -10.43 7.34
CA ASP A 278 17.84 -11.07 6.92
C ASP A 278 17.14 -10.17 5.87
N MET A 279 16.75 -10.75 4.75
CA MET A 279 16.13 -10.01 3.65
C MET A 279 14.79 -9.40 4.04
N VAL A 280 14.04 -10.00 4.96
CA VAL A 280 12.77 -9.43 5.45
C VAL A 280 13.02 -8.06 6.09
N HIS A 281 14.11 -7.90 6.85
CA HIS A 281 14.48 -6.63 7.45
C HIS A 281 14.92 -5.61 6.40
N ILE A 282 15.69 -6.04 5.40
CA ILE A 282 16.21 -5.15 4.36
C ILE A 282 15.07 -4.65 3.45
N GLN A 283 14.12 -5.53 3.11
CA GLN A 283 12.98 -5.20 2.25
C GLN A 283 11.98 -4.26 2.92
N ASN A 284 11.79 -4.39 4.23
CA ASN A 284 10.71 -3.70 4.94
C ASN A 284 11.24 -2.66 5.93
N ALA A 285 12.05 -3.03 6.91
CA ALA A 285 12.40 -2.13 8.01
C ALA A 285 13.14 -0.87 7.53
N THR A 286 13.85 -0.93 6.41
CA THR A 286 14.54 0.20 5.77
C THR A 286 13.60 1.30 5.28
N LEU A 287 12.31 1.01 5.11
CA LEU A 287 11.27 1.92 4.65
C LEU A 287 10.51 2.60 5.80
N ALA A 288 10.61 2.07 7.02
CA ALA A 288 9.83 2.52 8.18
C ALA A 288 10.05 4.02 8.52
N GLY A 289 11.23 4.55 8.22
CA GLY A 289 11.54 5.98 8.38
C GLY A 289 10.69 6.89 7.48
N GLY A 290 10.32 6.43 6.27
CA GLY A 290 9.44 7.17 5.37
C GLY A 290 8.02 7.26 5.90
N VAL A 291 7.51 6.15 6.46
CA VAL A 291 6.21 6.10 7.15
C VAL A 291 6.19 7.04 8.36
N ALA A 292 7.19 6.94 9.23
CA ALA A 292 7.19 7.65 10.51
C ALA A 292 7.39 9.17 10.36
N VAL A 293 8.07 9.63 9.32
CA VAL A 293 8.23 11.07 9.12
C VAL A 293 7.01 11.71 8.47
N GLY A 294 6.11 10.94 7.83
CA GLY A 294 4.99 11.43 7.00
C GLY A 294 4.17 12.59 7.60
N THR A 295 3.68 12.46 8.84
CA THR A 295 2.93 13.53 9.53
C THR A 295 3.77 14.80 9.73
N THR A 296 5.07 14.65 9.95
CA THR A 296 6.02 15.73 10.25
C THR A 296 6.86 16.17 9.07
N ALA A 297 6.66 15.59 7.88
CA ALA A 297 7.53 15.79 6.74
C ALA A 297 7.65 17.28 6.41
N GLU A 298 6.52 17.99 6.37
CA GLU A 298 6.48 19.43 6.14
C GLU A 298 6.78 20.30 7.36
N MET A 299 6.96 19.73 8.55
CA MET A 299 7.25 20.49 9.78
C MET A 299 8.75 20.78 9.94
N MET A 300 9.08 21.74 10.81
CA MET A 300 10.46 22.13 11.13
C MET A 300 11.15 21.13 12.08
N LEU A 301 11.46 19.93 11.58
CA LEU A 301 12.26 18.94 12.30
C LEU A 301 13.75 19.28 12.36
N MET A 302 14.21 20.11 11.41
CA MET A 302 15.60 20.17 10.95
C MET A 302 16.10 18.80 10.42
N PRO A 303 17.13 18.76 9.56
CA PRO A 303 17.62 17.50 9.02
C PRO A 303 18.03 16.46 10.09
N TYR A 304 18.55 16.91 11.24
CA TYR A 304 18.88 15.99 12.33
C TYR A 304 17.64 15.35 12.98
N GLY A 305 16.50 16.06 13.05
CA GLY A 305 15.27 15.50 13.59
C GLY A 305 14.75 14.36 12.71
N ALA A 306 14.82 14.54 11.39
CA ALA A 306 14.53 13.48 10.43
C ALA A 306 15.46 12.26 10.60
N LEU A 307 16.78 12.48 10.77
CA LEU A 307 17.74 11.40 11.03
C LEU A 307 17.41 10.63 12.33
N ILE A 308 17.00 11.32 13.39
CA ILE A 308 16.60 10.70 14.66
C ILE A 308 15.37 9.82 14.49
N ILE A 309 14.34 10.31 13.78
CA ILE A 309 13.12 9.54 13.49
C ILE A 309 13.46 8.28 12.71
N GLY A 310 14.25 8.40 11.63
CA GLY A 310 14.70 7.27 10.82
C GLY A 310 15.51 6.26 11.62
N PHE A 311 16.43 6.73 12.46
CA PHE A 311 17.24 5.91 13.36
C PHE A 311 16.37 5.08 14.33
N ILE A 312 15.42 5.73 15.00
CA ILE A 312 14.53 5.08 15.96
C ILE A 312 13.64 4.05 15.24
N CYS A 313 13.09 4.39 14.08
CA CYS A 313 12.17 3.51 13.36
C CYS A 313 12.88 2.30 12.75
N GLY A 314 14.13 2.44 12.29
CA GLY A 314 14.90 1.28 11.82
C GLY A 314 15.15 0.26 12.94
N ILE A 315 15.38 0.73 14.18
CA ILE A 315 15.47 -0.14 15.37
C ILE A 315 14.13 -0.79 15.68
N ILE A 316 13.08 0.01 15.84
CA ILE A 316 11.77 -0.48 16.28
C ILE A 316 11.16 -1.44 15.26
N SER A 317 11.22 -1.11 13.96
CA SER A 317 10.69 -1.97 12.90
C SER A 317 11.44 -3.30 12.86
N THR A 318 12.77 -3.29 12.90
CA THR A 318 13.57 -4.53 12.88
C THR A 318 13.29 -5.42 14.09
N LEU A 319 13.22 -4.84 15.31
CA LEU A 319 12.79 -5.57 16.51
C LEU A 319 11.36 -6.11 16.38
N GLY A 320 10.48 -5.35 15.75
CA GLY A 320 9.11 -5.76 15.46
C GLY A 320 9.06 -7.02 14.60
N PHE A 321 9.83 -7.08 13.52
CA PHE A 321 9.90 -8.28 12.67
C PHE A 321 10.42 -9.51 13.43
N VAL A 322 11.45 -9.34 14.25
CA VAL A 322 12.08 -10.45 14.98
C VAL A 322 11.19 -10.97 16.13
N TYR A 323 10.55 -10.08 16.88
CA TYR A 323 9.89 -10.44 18.14
C TYR A 323 8.38 -10.24 18.13
N LEU A 324 7.90 -9.15 17.51
CA LEU A 324 6.49 -8.79 17.57
C LEU A 324 5.66 -9.58 16.55
N THR A 325 6.11 -9.76 15.31
CA THR A 325 5.39 -10.58 14.31
C THR A 325 5.11 -11.99 14.83
N PRO A 326 6.11 -12.74 15.35
CA PRO A 326 5.85 -14.07 15.92
C PRO A 326 4.92 -14.03 17.15
N PHE A 327 4.99 -12.97 17.96
CA PHE A 327 4.10 -12.79 19.11
C PHE A 327 2.64 -12.55 18.69
N LEU A 328 2.41 -11.69 17.70
CA LEU A 328 1.09 -11.39 17.15
C LEU A 328 0.42 -12.68 16.65
N GLU A 329 1.17 -13.50 15.90
CA GLU A 329 0.65 -14.76 15.36
C GLU A 329 0.36 -15.78 16.47
N SER A 330 1.34 -16.07 17.32
CA SER A 330 1.26 -17.16 18.29
C SER A 330 0.37 -16.87 19.51
N ARG A 331 0.24 -15.60 19.91
CA ARG A 331 -0.45 -15.21 21.16
C ARG A 331 -1.74 -14.45 20.92
N LEU A 332 -1.81 -13.64 19.86
CA LEU A 332 -3.00 -12.83 19.57
C LEU A 332 -3.83 -13.38 18.40
N HIS A 333 -3.36 -14.43 17.72
CA HIS A 333 -3.98 -14.99 16.52
C HIS A 333 -4.12 -13.97 15.39
N ILE A 334 -3.10 -13.12 15.22
CA ILE A 334 -3.03 -12.11 14.17
C ILE A 334 -1.94 -12.56 13.18
N GLN A 335 -2.36 -13.06 12.02
CA GLN A 335 -1.45 -13.52 10.97
C GLN A 335 -1.13 -12.36 10.03
N ASP A 336 0.01 -11.69 10.24
CA ASP A 336 0.45 -10.55 9.44
C ASP A 336 1.52 -10.99 8.42
N THR A 337 1.10 -11.33 7.19
CA THR A 337 1.98 -11.98 6.20
C THR A 337 3.20 -11.11 5.84
N CYS A 338 3.01 -9.82 5.62
CA CYS A 338 4.11 -8.89 5.28
C CYS A 338 4.74 -8.19 6.51
N GLY A 339 4.21 -8.38 7.71
CA GLY A 339 4.65 -7.63 8.89
C GLY A 339 4.29 -6.15 8.81
N ILE A 340 3.11 -5.82 8.27
CA ILE A 340 2.62 -4.45 8.09
C ILE A 340 2.50 -3.71 9.42
N ASN A 341 2.32 -4.42 10.54
CA ASN A 341 2.38 -3.80 11.86
C ASN A 341 3.72 -3.10 12.12
N ASN A 342 4.83 -3.72 11.68
CA ASN A 342 6.17 -3.24 11.99
C ASN A 342 6.64 -2.20 10.97
N LEU A 343 6.21 -2.31 9.71
CA LEU A 343 6.53 -1.35 8.66
C LEU A 343 5.59 -0.13 8.69
N HIS A 344 4.28 -0.33 8.85
CA HIS A 344 3.28 0.73 8.71
C HIS A 344 2.59 1.10 10.02
N GLY A 345 2.15 0.12 10.81
CA GLY A 345 1.35 0.36 12.01
C GLY A 345 2.10 1.15 13.09
N ILE A 346 3.18 0.57 13.64
CA ILE A 346 3.99 1.19 14.67
C ILE A 346 4.67 2.47 14.15
N PRO A 347 5.34 2.46 12.98
CA PRO A 347 5.90 3.70 12.42
C PRO A 347 4.85 4.77 12.18
N GLY A 348 3.63 4.41 11.77
CA GLY A 348 2.50 5.34 11.61
C GLY A 348 2.10 6.01 12.93
N ILE A 349 1.98 5.23 14.01
CA ILE A 349 1.73 5.75 15.36
C ILE A 349 2.86 6.67 15.80
N ILE A 350 4.12 6.26 15.60
CA ILE A 350 5.29 7.10 15.89
C ILE A 350 5.18 8.42 15.13
N GLY A 351 4.82 8.39 13.85
CA GLY A 351 4.62 9.60 13.05
C GLY A 351 3.53 10.51 13.58
N GLY A 352 2.38 9.97 13.99
CA GLY A 352 1.32 10.75 14.63
C GLY A 352 1.77 11.41 15.95
N ILE A 353 2.52 10.68 16.79
CA ILE A 353 3.06 11.19 18.06
C ILE A 353 4.12 12.27 17.82
N VAL A 354 5.08 12.01 16.93
CA VAL A 354 6.12 12.97 16.55
C VAL A 354 5.49 14.20 15.88
N GLY A 355 4.41 14.01 15.12
CA GLY A 355 3.50 15.04 14.60
C GLY A 355 2.94 15.94 15.68
N ALA A 356 2.36 15.34 16.71
CA ALA A 356 1.79 16.06 17.84
C ALA A 356 2.85 16.86 18.62
N VAL A 357 4.00 16.23 18.89
CA VAL A 357 5.10 16.88 19.64
C VAL A 357 5.68 18.04 18.83
N THR A 358 6.01 17.82 17.56
CA THR A 358 6.58 18.84 16.68
C THR A 358 5.62 20.02 16.49
N ALA A 359 4.32 19.74 16.29
CA ALA A 359 3.31 20.79 16.22
C ALA A 359 3.16 21.55 17.54
N ALA A 360 3.18 20.87 18.69
CA ALA A 360 3.08 21.50 20.00
C ALA A 360 4.30 22.36 20.35
N SER A 361 5.47 22.00 19.82
CA SER A 361 6.74 22.70 20.02
C SER A 361 7.02 23.80 19.00
N ALA A 362 6.16 23.97 17.99
CA ALA A 362 6.32 25.01 16.98
C ALA A 362 6.30 26.40 17.63
N SER A 363 7.31 27.22 17.31
CA SER A 363 7.52 28.54 17.93
C SER A 363 7.67 29.63 16.89
N LEU A 364 7.41 30.87 17.31
CA LEU A 364 7.57 32.07 16.48
C LEU A 364 9.01 32.28 16.04
N GLU A 365 9.99 31.90 16.87
CA GLU A 365 11.41 32.02 16.57
C GLU A 365 11.83 31.12 15.41
N VAL A 366 11.32 29.88 15.37
CA VAL A 366 11.70 28.89 14.35
C VAL A 366 10.96 29.12 13.04
N TYR A 367 9.67 29.44 13.10
CA TYR A 367 8.82 29.54 11.90
C TYR A 367 8.65 30.97 11.37
N GLY A 368 8.96 31.99 12.18
CA GLY A 368 8.46 33.33 11.93
C GLY A 368 6.94 33.42 12.05
N LYS A 369 6.39 34.64 12.02
CA LYS A 369 4.94 34.85 12.19
C LYS A 369 4.14 34.26 11.02
N GLU A 370 4.54 34.60 9.80
CA GLU A 370 3.85 34.19 8.58
C GLU A 370 4.03 32.69 8.33
N GLY A 371 5.25 32.17 8.50
CA GLY A 371 5.52 30.74 8.34
C GLY A 371 4.76 29.88 9.34
N LEU A 372 4.57 30.33 10.60
CA LEU A 372 3.80 29.58 11.59
C LEU A 372 2.31 29.53 11.22
N VAL A 373 1.75 30.65 10.78
CA VAL A 373 0.35 30.74 10.33
C VAL A 373 0.12 29.90 9.08
N HIS A 374 1.04 29.96 8.11
CA HIS A 374 0.98 29.18 6.88
C HIS A 374 1.13 27.67 7.13
N SER A 375 2.12 27.27 7.92
CA SER A 375 2.41 25.83 8.15
C SER A 375 1.31 25.09 8.89
N PHE A 376 0.50 25.76 9.70
CA PHE A 376 -0.55 25.13 10.51
C PHE A 376 -1.96 25.64 10.22
N ASP A 377 -2.13 26.48 9.20
CA ASP A 377 -3.39 27.11 8.80
C ASP A 377 -4.07 27.85 9.96
N PHE A 378 -3.32 28.64 10.75
CA PHE A 378 -3.88 29.43 11.87
C PHE A 378 -4.66 30.65 11.37
N GLN A 379 -5.68 30.39 10.57
CA GLN A 379 -6.60 31.34 9.94
C GLN A 379 -8.03 30.85 10.14
N ASP A 380 -9.00 31.72 9.88
CA ASP A 380 -10.44 31.42 9.98
C ASP A 380 -10.82 30.71 11.29
N PHE A 381 -11.30 29.46 11.20
CA PHE A 381 -11.69 28.62 12.33
C PHE A 381 -10.54 28.38 13.33
N LYS A 382 -9.29 28.38 12.87
CA LYS A 382 -8.09 28.14 13.68
C LYS A 382 -7.37 29.42 14.08
N ARG A 383 -7.98 30.60 13.85
CA ARG A 383 -7.34 31.90 14.14
C ARG A 383 -6.85 32.05 15.58
N ASP A 384 -7.62 31.51 16.55
CA ASP A 384 -7.27 31.57 17.98
C ASP A 384 -6.52 30.33 18.47
N TRP A 385 -6.15 29.42 17.57
CA TRP A 385 -5.42 28.20 17.95
C TRP A 385 -3.97 28.53 18.26
N THR A 386 -3.43 27.78 19.20
CA THR A 386 -2.00 27.78 19.51
C THR A 386 -1.33 26.53 18.94
N ALA A 387 -0.01 26.55 18.77
CA ALA A 387 0.82 25.38 18.47
C ALA A 387 0.46 24.18 19.37
N ARG A 388 0.31 24.42 20.68
CA ARG A 388 -0.11 23.40 21.65
C ARG A 388 -1.52 22.84 21.38
N THR A 389 -2.44 23.68 20.90
CA THR A 389 -3.78 23.24 20.50
C THR A 389 -3.68 22.34 19.28
N GLN A 390 -2.89 22.73 18.27
CA GLN A 390 -2.64 21.88 17.11
C GLN A 390 -2.10 20.50 17.53
N GLY A 391 -1.09 20.46 18.40
CA GLY A 391 -0.53 19.20 18.90
C GLY A 391 -1.57 18.29 19.58
N LYS A 392 -2.54 18.85 20.31
CA LYS A 392 -3.65 18.06 20.88
C LYS A 392 -4.55 17.47 19.79
N PHE A 393 -4.88 18.25 18.77
CA PHE A 393 -5.71 17.79 17.66
C PHE A 393 -5.00 16.73 16.81
N GLN A 394 -3.67 16.76 16.67
CA GLN A 394 -2.90 15.66 16.07
C GLN A 394 -3.16 14.35 16.84
N ILE A 395 -3.11 14.37 18.18
CA ILE A 395 -3.41 13.19 19.02
C ILE A 395 -4.87 12.76 18.86
N TYR A 396 -5.83 13.69 18.82
CA TYR A 396 -7.23 13.34 18.57
C TYR A 396 -7.42 12.68 17.19
N GLY A 397 -6.75 13.18 16.15
CA GLY A 397 -6.74 12.54 14.82
C GLY A 397 -6.19 11.12 14.85
N LEU A 398 -5.07 10.90 15.55
CA LEU A 398 -4.50 9.57 15.73
C LEU A 398 -5.48 8.61 16.44
N LEU A 399 -6.13 9.06 17.52
CA LEU A 399 -7.10 8.25 18.26
C LEU A 399 -8.35 7.94 17.44
N VAL A 400 -8.87 8.93 16.71
CA VAL A 400 -10.01 8.74 15.80
C VAL A 400 -9.67 7.75 14.70
N THR A 401 -8.48 7.88 14.11
CA THR A 401 -7.97 6.94 13.11
C THR A 401 -7.96 5.51 13.63
N LEU A 402 -7.38 5.29 14.81
CA LEU A 402 -7.35 3.96 15.43
C LEU A 402 -8.76 3.42 15.69
N ALA A 403 -9.67 4.26 16.21
CA ALA A 403 -11.06 3.85 16.44
C ALA A 403 -11.77 3.45 15.15
N MET A 404 -11.66 4.27 14.10
CA MET A 404 -12.25 4.00 12.79
C MET A 404 -11.66 2.76 12.14
N ALA A 405 -10.34 2.58 12.23
CA ALA A 405 -9.63 1.42 11.71
C ALA A 405 -10.10 0.12 12.38
N LEU A 406 -10.10 0.06 13.71
CA LEU A 406 -10.52 -1.12 14.47
C LEU A 406 -12.00 -1.45 14.21
N MET A 407 -12.89 -0.46 14.24
CA MET A 407 -14.32 -0.68 14.00
C MET A 407 -14.61 -1.10 12.56
N GLY A 408 -13.97 -0.44 11.58
CA GLY A 408 -14.06 -0.79 10.17
C GLY A 408 -13.55 -2.21 9.91
N GLY A 409 -12.40 -2.56 10.48
CA GLY A 409 -11.80 -3.88 10.34
C GLY A 409 -12.66 -4.99 10.95
N ILE A 410 -13.38 -4.71 12.05
CA ILE A 410 -14.37 -5.65 12.60
C ILE A 410 -15.49 -5.91 11.58
N ILE A 411 -16.11 -4.84 11.07
CA ILE A 411 -17.25 -4.95 10.16
C ILE A 411 -16.84 -5.68 8.88
N VAL A 412 -15.75 -5.25 8.25
CA VAL A 412 -15.27 -5.83 6.99
C VAL A 412 -14.75 -7.25 7.21
N GLY A 413 -14.03 -7.52 8.29
CA GLY A 413 -13.59 -8.88 8.63
C GLY A 413 -14.75 -9.87 8.77
N LEU A 414 -15.87 -9.44 9.36
CA LEU A 414 -17.08 -10.26 9.45
C LEU A 414 -17.72 -10.53 8.07
N ILE A 415 -17.75 -9.52 7.19
CA ILE A 415 -18.25 -9.66 5.80
C ILE A 415 -17.36 -10.63 5.01
N LEU A 416 -16.04 -10.47 5.09
CA LEU A 416 -15.08 -11.30 4.36
C LEU A 416 -15.03 -12.74 4.87
N ARG A 417 -15.49 -13.01 6.10
CA ARG A 417 -15.54 -14.35 6.68
C ARG A 417 -16.62 -15.24 6.06
N LEU A 418 -17.58 -14.66 5.32
CA LEU A 418 -18.65 -15.44 4.71
C LEU A 418 -18.09 -16.48 3.71
N PRO A 419 -18.71 -17.68 3.59
CA PRO A 419 -18.07 -18.84 2.99
C PRO A 419 -18.12 -18.94 1.46
N PHE A 420 -18.74 -17.98 0.79
CA PHE A 420 -19.05 -18.05 -0.64
C PHE A 420 -18.15 -17.15 -1.50
N TRP A 421 -17.12 -16.55 -0.90
CA TRP A 421 -16.21 -15.66 -1.63
C TRP A 421 -15.11 -16.39 -2.42
N GLY A 422 -15.05 -17.72 -2.33
CA GLY A 422 -14.08 -18.53 -3.08
C GLY A 422 -12.67 -18.44 -2.51
N GLN A 423 -12.54 -18.22 -1.21
CA GLN A 423 -11.28 -18.29 -0.48
C GLN A 423 -10.66 -19.69 -0.56
N PRO A 424 -9.32 -19.81 -0.47
CA PRO A 424 -8.67 -21.11 -0.49
C PRO A 424 -8.86 -21.83 0.85
N SER A 425 -8.77 -23.16 0.82
CA SER A 425 -8.54 -23.95 2.03
C SER A 425 -7.18 -23.64 2.66
N ASP A 426 -6.99 -24.02 3.93
CA ASP A 426 -5.77 -23.68 4.69
C ASP A 426 -4.53 -24.32 4.05
N GLU A 427 -4.68 -25.50 3.45
CA GLU A 427 -3.70 -26.25 2.65
C GLU A 427 -3.55 -25.77 1.20
N ASN A 428 -4.24 -24.71 0.78
CA ASN A 428 -4.08 -24.07 -0.53
C ASN A 428 -3.69 -22.59 -0.42
N CYS A 429 -3.43 -22.09 0.80
CA CYS A 429 -2.87 -20.76 0.99
C CYS A 429 -1.46 -20.64 0.38
N PHE A 430 -1.11 -19.43 -0.07
CA PHE A 430 0.20 -19.07 -0.66
C PHE A 430 0.56 -19.85 -1.95
N GLU A 431 -0.45 -20.25 -2.74
CA GLU A 431 -0.27 -20.99 -3.99
C GLU A 431 -0.98 -20.30 -5.17
N ASP A 432 -0.21 -19.87 -6.17
CA ASP A 432 -0.71 -19.24 -7.39
C ASP A 432 -1.61 -20.18 -8.20
N ALA A 433 -1.31 -21.49 -8.20
CA ALA A 433 -2.04 -22.50 -8.98
C ALA A 433 -3.54 -22.60 -8.62
N VAL A 434 -3.98 -22.00 -7.51
CA VAL A 434 -5.39 -21.94 -7.13
C VAL A 434 -6.19 -21.06 -8.09
N TYR A 435 -5.61 -19.95 -8.56
CA TYR A 435 -6.32 -18.94 -9.36
C TYR A 435 -5.68 -18.64 -10.72
N TRP A 436 -4.44 -19.11 -10.94
CA TRP A 436 -3.68 -18.84 -12.15
C TRP A 436 -3.37 -20.12 -12.92
N GLU A 437 -3.31 -19.97 -14.24
CA GLU A 437 -2.73 -21.00 -15.10
C GLU A 437 -1.21 -21.01 -14.89
N MET A 438 -0.68 -22.16 -14.46
CA MET A 438 0.74 -22.32 -14.19
C MET A 438 1.47 -22.93 -15.40
N PRO A 439 2.65 -22.41 -15.78
CA PRO A 439 3.48 -23.05 -16.79
C PRO A 439 3.82 -24.50 -16.43
N GLU A 440 3.87 -25.37 -17.44
CA GLU A 440 4.26 -26.77 -17.26
C GLU A 440 5.64 -26.87 -16.58
N GLY A 441 5.73 -27.63 -15.48
CA GLY A 441 6.95 -27.77 -14.67
C GLY A 441 6.97 -26.98 -13.36
N ASN A 442 6.16 -25.92 -13.23
CA ASN A 442 6.01 -25.17 -11.97
C ASN A 442 4.84 -25.67 -11.10
N SER A 443 3.93 -26.45 -11.67
CA SER A 443 2.77 -27.02 -10.98
C SER A 443 3.15 -28.27 -10.18
N THR A 444 3.64 -28.12 -8.95
CA THR A 444 3.78 -29.27 -8.04
C THR A 444 3.07 -28.98 -6.73
N VAL A 445 2.00 -29.72 -6.44
CA VAL A 445 1.18 -29.70 -5.22
C VAL A 445 0.04 -28.65 -5.19
N TYR A 446 -0.83 -28.63 -6.22
CA TYR A 446 -2.23 -28.25 -6.00
C TYR A 446 -2.98 -29.48 -5.48
N ILE A 447 -3.62 -29.39 -4.31
CA ILE A 447 -4.47 -30.46 -3.78
C ILE A 447 -5.92 -30.14 -4.23
N PRO A 448 -6.52 -30.95 -5.11
CA PRO A 448 -7.89 -30.71 -5.56
C PRO A 448 -8.86 -30.71 -4.39
N GLU A 449 -9.62 -29.62 -4.22
CA GLU A 449 -10.66 -29.50 -3.18
C GLU A 449 -11.89 -30.38 -3.48
N ASP A 450 -12.05 -30.82 -4.74
CA ASP A 450 -13.09 -31.75 -5.20
C ASP A 450 -12.46 -32.91 -6.01
N PRO A 451 -12.57 -34.17 -5.55
CA PRO A 451 -12.05 -35.33 -6.27
C PRO A 451 -12.73 -35.59 -7.62
N THR A 452 -13.83 -34.90 -7.97
CA THR A 452 -14.50 -35.02 -9.27
C THR A 452 -13.86 -34.17 -10.38
N PHE A 453 -12.95 -33.24 -10.04
CA PHE A 453 -12.24 -32.43 -11.03
C PHE A 453 -11.08 -33.22 -11.65
N LYS A 454 -11.32 -33.84 -12.83
CA LYS A 454 -10.24 -34.38 -13.66
C LYS A 454 -9.44 -33.21 -14.24
N PRO A 455 -8.10 -33.14 -14.07
CA PRO A 455 -7.28 -32.20 -14.81
C PRO A 455 -7.55 -32.34 -16.31
N SER A 456 -7.64 -31.23 -17.03
CA SER A 456 -7.58 -31.26 -18.49
C SER A 456 -6.32 -32.02 -18.89
N GLY A 457 -6.50 -33.17 -19.56
CA GLY A 457 -5.41 -34.06 -19.93
C GLY A 457 -4.33 -33.32 -20.74
N PRO A 458 -3.07 -33.80 -20.69
CA PRO A 458 -1.97 -33.13 -21.35
C PRO A 458 -2.27 -32.95 -22.84
N SER A 459 -2.24 -31.70 -23.31
CA SER A 459 -2.24 -31.39 -24.74
C SER A 459 -1.00 -32.04 -25.34
N VAL A 460 -1.20 -33.14 -26.06
CA VAL A 460 -0.13 -33.86 -26.76
C VAL A 460 0.58 -32.87 -27.69
N PRO A 461 1.89 -32.61 -27.52
CA PRO A 461 2.62 -31.77 -28.43
C PRO A 461 2.61 -32.42 -29.82
N SER A 462 2.22 -31.67 -30.83
CA SER A 462 2.32 -32.08 -32.23
C SER A 462 3.79 -32.31 -32.59
N VAL A 463 4.25 -33.56 -32.54
CA VAL A 463 5.58 -33.94 -33.02
C VAL A 463 5.57 -33.93 -34.55
N PRO A 464 6.46 -33.19 -35.23
CA PRO A 464 6.54 -33.20 -36.68
C PRO A 464 7.01 -34.56 -37.20
N MET A 465 6.27 -35.11 -38.18
CA MET A 465 6.63 -36.33 -38.89
C MET A 465 8.00 -36.23 -39.57
N VAL A 466 8.91 -37.04 -39.05
CA VAL A 466 9.89 -37.92 -39.72
C VAL A 466 10.10 -37.74 -41.23
N SER A 467 11.37 -37.58 -41.62
CA SER A 467 11.92 -38.08 -42.89
C SER A 467 13.25 -38.82 -42.60
N PRO A 468 13.37 -40.14 -42.86
CA PRO A 468 14.55 -40.93 -42.53
C PRO A 468 15.37 -41.27 -43.79
N LEU A 469 16.69 -41.06 -43.77
CA LEU A 469 17.64 -41.52 -44.80
C LEU A 469 19.03 -41.77 -44.15
N PRO A 470 19.88 -42.66 -44.72
CA PRO A 470 20.01 -44.00 -44.16
C PRO A 470 21.43 -44.36 -43.70
N MET A 471 21.48 -45.47 -42.96
CA MET A 471 22.64 -46.14 -42.37
C MET A 471 23.86 -46.23 -43.29
N ALA A 472 24.99 -45.65 -42.85
CA ALA A 472 26.31 -45.98 -43.35
C ALA A 472 26.90 -47.14 -42.54
N SER A 473 27.48 -48.06 -43.29
CA SER A 473 27.84 -49.43 -42.96
C SER A 473 28.99 -49.59 -41.96
N SER A 474 28.81 -50.64 -41.16
CA SER A 474 29.79 -51.46 -40.46
C SER A 474 31.17 -51.57 -41.11
N VAL A 475 32.23 -51.37 -40.32
CA VAL A 475 33.57 -51.93 -40.55
C VAL A 475 33.94 -52.76 -39.32
N PRO A 476 34.43 -54.01 -39.48
CA PRO A 476 34.43 -55.01 -38.42
C PRO A 476 35.70 -55.01 -37.58
N LEU A 477 35.52 -55.36 -36.31
CA LEU A 477 36.54 -55.76 -35.34
C LEU A 477 36.84 -57.26 -35.49
N VAL A 478 38.11 -57.64 -35.64
CA VAL A 478 38.59 -59.02 -35.54
C VAL A 478 40.05 -59.02 -35.06
N PRO A 479 40.45 -59.92 -34.15
CA PRO A 479 40.10 -59.99 -32.73
C PRO A 479 41.20 -59.41 -31.81
#